data_AF-A0A2A9HXF6-F1
#
_entry.id   AF-A0A2A9HXF6-F1
#
_cell.length_a   1.000
_cell.length_b   1.000
_cell.length_c   1.000
_cell.angle_alpha   90.00
_cell.angle_beta   90.00
_cell.angle_gamma   90.00
#
_symmetry.space_group_name_H-M   'P 1'
#
loop_
_entity.id
_entity.type
_entity.pdbx_description
1 polymer ?
#
loop_
_entity_poly.entity_id
_entity_poly.type
_entity_poly.pdbx_seq_one_letter_code
_entity_poly.pdbx_strand_id
1 'polypeptide(L)'
;MILDYCHQLLDVLTKLEELLQSSDELKQNYERRVARQVEWQAIFLGFLISSILIVWFMTEKSGMFGRVAAKTGATEVFVRMFSISFVALVLGNGIRIGSQWLWMRDYFPLGKRMVKRLFLKKYQKKENEIIKKMNQILKEEILEVPQLPEKYLNSRSLNYIIGCIEDKEVKNLSEAINLLELESQDLQVRDLIMNEKSALLKSRQLVSESQLQ
;
A
#
# COMPACT_ATOMS: atom_id res chain seq x y z
N MET A 1 27.86 1.69 29.41
CA MET A 1 26.89 2.70 29.89
C MET A 1 26.40 3.61 28.75
N ILE A 2 27.23 4.47 28.15
CA ILE A 2 26.79 5.33 27.01
C ILE A 2 26.52 4.50 25.74
N LEU A 3 27.40 3.53 25.45
CA LEU A 3 27.21 2.62 24.32
C LEU A 3 25.96 1.74 24.48
N ASP A 4 25.71 1.20 25.68
CA ASP A 4 24.49 0.44 25.98
C ASP A 4 23.23 1.29 25.80
N TYR A 5 23.25 2.56 26.21
CA TYR A 5 22.16 3.50 25.98
C TYR A 5 21.90 3.73 24.48
N CYS A 6 22.95 3.89 23.67
CA CYS A 6 22.82 4.08 22.23
C CYS A 6 22.24 2.83 21.55
N HIS A 7 22.69 1.63 21.93
CA HIS A 7 22.15 0.36 21.44
C HIS A 7 20.68 0.16 21.83
N GLN A 8 20.31 0.47 23.08
CA GLN A 8 18.91 0.42 23.51
C GLN A 8 18.05 1.42 22.75
N LEU A 9 18.53 2.64 22.56
CA LEU A 9 17.81 3.68 21.81
C LEU A 9 17.65 3.30 20.34
N LEU A 10 18.68 2.69 19.72
CA LEU A 10 18.61 2.18 18.36
C LEU A 10 17.56 1.07 18.24
N ASP A 11 17.56 0.06 19.11
CA ASP A 11 16.59 -1.04 19.09
C ASP A 11 15.14 -0.54 19.21
N VAL A 12 14.92 0.44 20.09
CA VAL A 12 13.62 1.10 20.26
C VAL A 12 13.18 1.86 19.01
N LEU A 13 14.09 2.62 18.39
CA LEU A 13 13.81 3.33 17.14
C LEU A 13 13.56 2.36 15.98
N THR A 14 14.33 1.27 15.87
CA THR A 14 14.13 0.26 14.83
C THR A 14 12.75 -0.41 14.95
N LYS A 15 12.31 -0.74 16.17
CA LYS A 15 10.94 -1.24 16.39
C LYS A 15 9.86 -0.23 15.97
N LEU A 16 10.09 1.07 16.21
CA LEU A 16 9.19 2.11 15.72
C LEU A 16 9.19 2.19 14.19
N GLU A 17 10.35 2.11 13.54
CA GLU A 17 10.49 2.09 12.08
C GLU A 17 9.76 0.88 11.46
N GLU A 18 9.91 -0.31 12.03
CA GLU A 18 9.18 -1.51 11.60
C GLU A 18 7.65 -1.32 11.71
N LEU A 19 7.18 -0.73 12.81
CA LEU A 19 5.75 -0.44 12.98
C LEU A 19 5.27 0.61 11.98
N LEU A 20 6.05 1.65 11.71
CA LEU A 20 5.74 2.67 10.70
C LEU A 20 5.60 2.05 9.33
N GLN A 21 6.59 1.23 8.93
CA GLN A 21 6.54 0.50 7.67
C GLN A 21 5.32 -0.42 7.60
N SER A 22 5.00 -1.13 8.70
CA SER A 22 3.82 -2.00 8.75
C SER A 22 2.51 -1.23 8.57
N SER A 23 2.45 0.02 9.05
CA SER A 23 1.30 0.92 8.88
C SER A 23 1.15 1.36 7.42
N ASP A 24 2.25 1.77 6.79
CA ASP A 24 2.27 2.17 5.37
C ASP A 24 1.91 1.00 4.45
N GLU A 25 2.46 -0.18 4.71
CA GLU A 25 2.11 -1.42 4.01
C GLU A 25 0.63 -1.77 4.22
N LEU A 26 0.09 -1.59 5.42
CA LEU A 26 -1.32 -1.83 5.71
C LEU A 26 -2.22 -0.91 4.87
N LYS A 27 -1.89 0.38 4.80
CA LYS A 27 -2.59 1.38 3.99
C LYS A 27 -2.53 1.04 2.50
N GLN A 28 -1.34 0.73 2.00
CA GLN A 28 -1.15 0.34 0.59
C GLN A 28 -1.92 -0.95 0.26
N ASN A 29 -1.89 -1.95 1.15
CA ASN A 29 -2.62 -3.19 0.99
C ASN A 29 -4.14 -3.00 1.04
N TYR A 30 -4.64 -2.04 1.83
CA TYR A 30 -6.04 -1.67 1.86
C TYR A 30 -6.48 -1.04 0.52
N GLU A 31 -5.72 -0.07 0.00
CA GLU A 31 -6.03 0.56 -1.29
C GLU A 31 -5.96 -0.44 -2.45
N ARG A 32 -4.94 -1.32 -2.47
CA ARG A 32 -4.82 -2.39 -3.46
C ARG A 32 -6.00 -3.35 -3.41
N ARG A 33 -6.47 -3.73 -2.21
CA ARG A 33 -7.65 -4.60 -2.06
C ARG A 33 -8.92 -3.96 -2.61
N VAL A 34 -9.12 -2.67 -2.31
CA VAL A 34 -10.27 -1.93 -2.84
C VAL A 34 -10.23 -1.87 -4.36
N ALA A 35 -9.09 -1.51 -4.95
CA ALA A 35 -8.92 -1.44 -6.40
C ALA A 35 -9.14 -2.81 -7.05
N ARG A 36 -8.57 -3.87 -6.47
CA ARG A 36 -8.74 -5.25 -6.95
C ARG A 36 -10.19 -5.71 -6.88
N GLN A 37 -10.93 -5.36 -5.84
CA GLN A 37 -12.36 -5.68 -5.75
C GLN A 37 -13.17 -5.02 -6.86
N VAL A 38 -12.89 -3.74 -7.16
CA VAL A 38 -13.52 -3.00 -8.26
C VAL A 38 -13.17 -3.61 -9.62
N GLU A 39 -11.91 -4.01 -9.82
CA GLU A 39 -11.49 -4.71 -11.03
C GLU A 39 -12.22 -6.05 -11.20
N TRP A 40 -12.34 -6.84 -10.13
CA TRP A 40 -13.09 -8.10 -10.17
C TRP A 40 -14.57 -7.89 -10.51
N GLN A 41 -15.21 -6.85 -9.99
CA GLN A 41 -16.58 -6.49 -10.36
C GLN A 41 -16.70 -6.18 -11.85
N ALA A 42 -15.75 -5.42 -12.41
CA ALA A 42 -15.72 -5.08 -13.83
C ALA A 42 -15.47 -6.30 -14.73
N ILE A 43 -14.55 -7.19 -14.34
CA ILE A 43 -14.30 -8.45 -15.04
C ILE A 43 -15.56 -9.32 -15.04
N PHE A 44 -16.19 -9.48 -13.88
CA PHE A 44 -17.40 -10.28 -13.74
C PHE A 44 -18.55 -9.73 -14.60
N LEU A 45 -18.75 -8.41 -14.61
CA LEU A 45 -19.77 -7.77 -15.45
C LEU A 45 -19.48 -7.99 -16.95
N GLY A 46 -18.22 -7.80 -17.37
CA GLY A 46 -17.80 -8.06 -18.74
C GLY A 46 -18.09 -9.49 -19.18
N PHE A 47 -17.72 -10.47 -18.35
CA PHE A 47 -18.00 -11.89 -18.60
C PHE A 47 -19.49 -12.19 -18.67
N LEU A 48 -20.28 -11.63 -17.75
CA LEU A 48 -21.72 -11.84 -17.68
C LEU A 48 -22.40 -11.33 -18.96
N ILE A 49 -22.03 -10.14 -19.44
CA ILE A 49 -22.59 -9.56 -20.66
C ILE A 49 -22.15 -10.33 -21.90
N SER A 50 -20.88 -10.73 -22.00
CA SER A 50 -20.42 -11.61 -23.08
C SER A 50 -21.20 -12.93 -23.10
N SER A 51 -21.42 -13.55 -21.94
CA SER A 51 -22.19 -14.80 -21.84
C SER A 51 -23.65 -14.61 -22.25
N ILE A 52 -24.31 -13.53 -21.82
CA ILE A 52 -25.68 -13.22 -22.23
C ILE A 52 -25.77 -13.04 -23.74
N LEU A 53 -24.82 -12.31 -24.35
CA LEU A 53 -24.78 -12.10 -25.79
C LEU A 53 -24.64 -13.41 -26.56
N ILE A 54 -23.72 -14.29 -26.14
CA ILE A 54 -23.54 -15.60 -26.78
C ILE A 54 -24.82 -16.42 -26.71
N VAL A 55 -25.45 -16.50 -25.53
CA VAL A 55 -26.72 -17.23 -25.36
C VAL A 55 -27.81 -16.61 -26.23
N TRP A 56 -27.92 -15.29 -26.28
CA TRP A 56 -28.88 -14.58 -27.13
C TRP A 56 -28.69 -14.92 -28.61
N PHE A 57 -27.46 -14.88 -29.11
CA PHE A 57 -27.15 -15.22 -30.50
C PHE A 57 -27.35 -16.71 -30.82
N MET A 58 -27.23 -17.60 -29.83
CA MET A 58 -27.55 -19.02 -29.97
C MET A 58 -29.06 -19.30 -30.04
N THR A 59 -29.92 -18.39 -29.58
CA THR A 59 -31.38 -18.60 -29.69
C THR A 59 -31.84 -18.54 -31.15
N GLU A 60 -32.82 -19.37 -31.51
CA GLU A 60 -33.38 -19.42 -32.88
C GLU A 60 -33.93 -18.06 -33.36
N LYS A 61 -34.28 -17.17 -32.42
CA LYS A 61 -34.79 -15.82 -32.69
C LYS A 61 -33.74 -14.86 -33.25
N SER A 62 -32.45 -15.14 -33.08
CA SER A 62 -31.38 -14.27 -33.58
C SER A 62 -31.18 -14.35 -35.09
N GLY A 63 -31.77 -15.35 -35.77
CA GLY A 63 -31.58 -15.60 -37.19
C GLY A 63 -30.20 -16.15 -37.58
N MET A 64 -29.22 -16.19 -36.66
CA MET A 64 -27.86 -16.67 -36.96
C MET A 64 -27.72 -18.20 -36.91
N PHE A 65 -28.49 -18.88 -36.07
CA PHE A 65 -28.47 -20.36 -35.94
C PHE A 65 -29.82 -21.05 -36.14
N GLY A 66 -30.94 -20.32 -36.19
CA GLY A 66 -32.27 -20.92 -36.40
C GLY A 66 -32.41 -21.60 -37.77
N ARG A 67 -33.11 -22.75 -37.82
CA ARG A 67 -33.53 -23.63 -38.97
C ARG A 67 -32.56 -23.88 -40.15
N VAL A 68 -31.42 -23.23 -40.19
CA VAL A 68 -30.51 -23.12 -41.35
C VAL A 68 -29.20 -23.88 -41.10
N ALA A 69 -28.90 -24.26 -39.84
CA ALA A 69 -27.72 -25.05 -39.47
C ALA A 69 -27.67 -26.44 -40.16
N ALA A 70 -28.82 -27.05 -40.45
CA ALA A 70 -28.89 -28.35 -41.11
C ALA A 70 -28.57 -28.33 -42.62
N LYS A 71 -28.53 -27.14 -43.26
CA LYS A 71 -28.26 -26.96 -44.69
C LYS A 71 -27.02 -26.09 -44.98
N THR A 72 -26.31 -25.63 -43.96
CA THR A 72 -25.16 -24.74 -44.11
C THR A 72 -23.84 -25.52 -44.04
N GLY A 73 -22.88 -25.14 -44.89
CA GLY A 73 -21.56 -25.77 -44.91
C GLY A 73 -20.77 -25.48 -43.64
N ALA A 74 -19.85 -26.39 -43.28
CA ALA A 74 -19.03 -26.27 -42.07
C ALA A 74 -18.29 -24.92 -41.96
N THR A 75 -17.82 -24.38 -43.09
CA THR A 75 -17.14 -23.08 -43.15
C THR A 75 -18.06 -21.93 -42.73
N GLU A 76 -19.31 -21.95 -43.15
CA GLU A 76 -20.27 -20.89 -42.83
C GLU A 76 -20.66 -20.92 -41.35
N VAL A 77 -20.84 -22.12 -40.80
CA VAL A 77 -21.08 -22.34 -39.37
C VAL A 77 -19.89 -21.84 -38.53
N PHE A 78 -18.66 -22.13 -38.97
CA PHE A 78 -17.44 -21.64 -38.32
C PHE A 78 -17.37 -20.10 -38.33
N VAL A 79 -17.57 -19.46 -39.47
CA VAL A 79 -17.52 -17.99 -39.59
C VAL A 79 -18.58 -17.32 -38.72
N ARG A 80 -19.77 -17.90 -38.60
CA ARG A 80 -20.83 -17.42 -37.70
C ARG A 80 -20.44 -17.55 -36.23
N MET A 81 -19.95 -18.72 -35.80
CA MET A 81 -19.46 -18.93 -34.42
C MET A 81 -18.30 -18.00 -34.07
N PHE A 82 -17.35 -17.82 -34.99
CA PHE A 82 -16.22 -16.92 -34.82
C PHE A 82 -16.68 -15.47 -34.67
N SER A 83 -17.55 -14.99 -35.57
CA SER A 83 -18.06 -13.61 -35.53
C SER A 83 -18.80 -13.30 -34.24
N ILE A 84 -19.66 -14.21 -33.77
CA ILE A 84 -20.39 -14.05 -32.51
C ILE A 84 -19.42 -14.00 -31.33
N SER A 85 -18.47 -14.93 -31.29
CA SER A 85 -17.47 -14.98 -30.22
C SER A 85 -16.60 -13.72 -30.21
N PHE A 86 -16.19 -13.24 -31.39
CA PHE A 86 -15.39 -12.04 -31.55
C PHE A 86 -16.15 -10.80 -31.08
N VAL A 87 -17.40 -10.60 -31.51
CA VAL A 87 -18.25 -9.49 -31.07
C VAL A 87 -18.50 -9.54 -29.56
N ALA A 88 -18.79 -10.72 -29.01
CA ALA A 88 -19.00 -10.90 -27.58
C ALA A 88 -17.75 -10.58 -26.75
N LEU A 89 -16.55 -10.94 -27.25
CA LEU A 89 -15.28 -10.65 -26.60
C LEU A 89 -14.92 -9.16 -26.66
N VAL A 90 -15.10 -8.51 -27.81
CA VAL A 90 -14.81 -7.08 -27.99
C VAL A 90 -15.74 -6.25 -27.10
N LEU A 91 -17.05 -6.53 -27.12
CA LEU A 91 -18.02 -5.84 -26.28
C LEU A 91 -17.78 -6.10 -24.79
N GLY A 92 -17.49 -7.36 -24.41
CA GLY A 92 -17.17 -7.71 -23.02
C GLY A 92 -15.97 -6.95 -22.46
N ASN A 93 -14.89 -6.87 -23.25
CA ASN A 93 -13.71 -6.09 -22.86
C ASN A 93 -13.98 -4.58 -22.82
N GLY A 94 -14.74 -4.05 -23.78
CA GLY A 94 -15.14 -2.63 -23.77
C GLY A 94 -15.94 -2.28 -22.51
N ILE A 95 -16.89 -3.14 -22.13
CA ILE A 95 -17.70 -2.96 -20.92
C ILE A 95 -16.86 -3.14 -19.66
N ARG A 96 -15.90 -4.07 -19.63
CA ARG A 96 -14.95 -4.19 -18.52
C ARG A 96 -14.20 -2.87 -18.30
N ILE A 97 -13.61 -2.29 -19.35
CA ILE A 97 -12.83 -1.05 -19.23
C ILE A 97 -13.75 0.12 -18.80
N GLY A 98 -14.91 0.26 -19.44
CA GLY A 98 -15.87 1.33 -19.13
C GLY A 98 -16.43 1.21 -17.71
N SER A 99 -16.83 0.01 -17.29
CA SER A 99 -17.38 -0.24 -15.96
C SER A 99 -16.34 -0.07 -14.85
N GLN A 100 -15.09 -0.51 -15.07
CA GLN A 100 -13.98 -0.26 -14.14
C GLN A 100 -13.79 1.24 -13.92
N TRP A 101 -13.78 2.03 -14.99
CA TRP A 101 -13.67 3.48 -14.90
C TRP A 101 -14.84 4.11 -14.15
N LEU A 102 -16.08 3.68 -14.42
CA LEU A 102 -17.29 4.17 -13.76
C LEU A 102 -17.33 3.83 -12.26
N TRP A 103 -17.00 2.58 -11.87
CA TRP A 103 -16.95 2.17 -10.47
C TRP A 103 -15.82 2.83 -9.68
N MET A 104 -14.67 3.08 -10.32
CA MET A 104 -13.56 3.78 -9.71
C MET A 104 -13.88 5.25 -9.41
N ARG A 105 -14.79 5.85 -10.21
CA ARG A 105 -15.35 7.21 -10.03
C ARG A 105 -16.63 7.26 -9.19
N ASP A 106 -17.07 6.12 -8.63
CA ASP A 106 -18.28 6.01 -7.82
C ASP A 106 -19.60 6.35 -8.56
N TYR A 107 -19.66 6.24 -9.88
CA TYR A 107 -20.92 6.46 -10.63
C TYR A 107 -21.91 5.30 -10.49
N PHE A 108 -21.43 4.09 -10.20
CA PHE A 108 -22.27 2.90 -10.00
C PHE A 108 -22.42 2.51 -8.51
N PRO A 109 -23.52 1.84 -8.14
CA PRO A 109 -23.66 1.23 -6.82
C PRO A 109 -22.53 0.21 -6.60
N LEU A 110 -22.08 0.05 -5.35
CA LEU A 110 -20.89 -0.75 -4.99
C LEU A 110 -19.56 -0.21 -5.55
N GLY A 111 -19.47 1.08 -5.87
CA GLY A 111 -18.21 1.75 -6.24
C GLY A 111 -17.15 1.82 -5.13
N LYS A 112 -16.00 2.40 -5.48
CA LYS A 112 -14.81 2.54 -4.62
C LYS A 112 -15.13 2.97 -3.19
N ARG A 113 -16.01 3.95 -2.97
CA ARG A 113 -16.42 4.42 -1.63
C ARG A 113 -17.11 3.35 -0.79
N MET A 114 -18.00 2.58 -1.40
CA MET A 114 -18.75 1.55 -0.68
C MET A 114 -17.85 0.36 -0.38
N VAL A 115 -17.00 -0.04 -1.34
CA VAL A 115 -15.97 -1.06 -1.15
C VAL A 115 -14.98 -0.65 -0.05
N LYS A 116 -14.55 0.62 -0.02
CA LYS A 116 -13.75 1.17 1.08
C LYS A 116 -14.45 0.95 2.43
N ARG A 117 -15.72 1.34 2.55
CA ARG A 117 -16.50 1.14 3.78
C ARG A 117 -16.59 -0.32 4.23
N LEU A 118 -16.71 -1.27 3.30
CA LEU A 118 -16.75 -2.71 3.63
C LEU A 118 -15.45 -3.20 4.27
N PHE A 119 -14.31 -2.74 3.77
CA PHE A 119 -13.00 -3.13 4.29
C PHE A 119 -12.50 -2.25 5.45
N LEU A 120 -13.14 -1.09 5.67
CA LEU A 120 -12.74 -0.09 6.65
C LEU A 120 -12.64 -0.68 8.06
N LYS A 121 -13.65 -1.42 8.51
CA LYS A 121 -13.66 -2.01 9.85
C LYS A 121 -12.47 -2.94 10.11
N LYS A 122 -12.08 -3.72 9.10
CA LYS A 122 -10.94 -4.63 9.19
C LYS A 122 -9.61 -3.88 9.14
N TYR A 123 -9.53 -2.81 8.37
CA TYR A 123 -8.39 -1.89 8.31
C TYR A 123 -8.18 -1.19 9.66
N GLN A 124 -9.21 -0.50 10.16
CA GLN A 124 -9.17 0.22 11.44
C GLN A 124 -8.77 -0.67 12.61
N LYS A 125 -9.26 -1.92 12.66
CA LYS A 125 -8.84 -2.85 13.72
C LYS A 125 -7.33 -3.08 13.72
N LYS A 126 -6.74 -3.31 12.54
CA LYS A 126 -5.30 -3.55 12.40
C LYS A 126 -4.48 -2.28 12.63
N GLU A 127 -4.95 -1.16 12.13
CA GLU A 127 -4.33 0.15 12.34
C GLU A 127 -4.28 0.49 13.83
N ASN A 128 -5.40 0.31 14.56
CA ASN A 128 -5.45 0.50 16.00
C ASN A 128 -4.51 -0.44 16.78
N GLU A 129 -4.32 -1.68 16.33
CA GLU A 129 -3.35 -2.60 16.93
C GLU A 129 -1.91 -2.10 16.75
N ILE A 130 -1.56 -1.58 15.57
CA ILE A 130 -0.25 -0.98 15.29
C ILE A 130 -0.04 0.28 16.14
N ILE A 131 -1.04 1.17 16.16
CA ILE A 131 -0.99 2.43 16.93
C ILE A 131 -0.90 2.18 18.42
N LYS A 132 -1.57 1.13 18.94
CA LYS A 132 -1.44 0.74 20.34
C LYS A 132 -0.01 0.29 20.67
N LYS A 133 0.62 -0.50 19.79
CA LYS A 133 2.02 -0.92 19.96
C LYS A 133 2.98 0.27 19.88
N MET A 134 2.80 1.17 18.91
CA MET A 134 3.59 2.39 18.81
C MET A 134 3.47 3.24 20.07
N ASN A 135 2.25 3.42 20.59
CA ASN A 135 2.00 4.16 21.83
C ASN A 135 2.66 3.52 23.06
N GLN A 136 2.79 2.19 23.10
CA GLN A 136 3.49 1.52 24.19
C GLN A 136 4.99 1.81 24.14
N ILE A 137 5.58 1.74 22.95
CA ILE A 137 7.02 2.01 22.75
C ILE A 137 7.33 3.50 22.97
N LEU A 138 6.47 4.40 22.51
CA LEU A 138 6.65 5.86 22.70
C LEU A 138 6.61 6.31 24.17
N LYS A 139 6.08 5.47 25.08
CA LYS A 139 6.05 5.71 26.54
C LYS A 139 7.26 5.12 27.26
N GLU A 140 8.21 4.53 26.53
CA GLU A 140 9.45 4.08 27.14
C GLU A 140 10.26 5.29 27.63
N GLU A 141 10.74 5.21 28.87
CA GLU A 141 11.44 6.29 29.59
C GLU A 141 12.64 6.83 28.79
N ILE A 142 13.27 5.97 27.99
CA ILE A 142 14.42 6.29 27.12
C ILE A 142 14.09 7.34 26.04
N LEU A 143 12.81 7.49 25.68
CA LEU A 143 12.30 8.43 24.67
C LEU A 143 11.64 9.69 25.27
N GLU A 144 11.35 9.71 26.58
CA GLU A 144 10.75 10.87 27.25
C GLU A 144 11.77 11.99 27.51
N VAL A 145 13.02 11.61 27.85
CA VAL A 145 14.14 12.54 28.02
C VAL A 145 15.37 12.02 27.27
N PRO A 146 15.39 12.11 25.93
CA PRO A 146 16.52 11.64 25.15
C PRO A 146 17.77 12.48 25.45
N GLN A 147 18.90 11.81 25.68
CA GLN A 147 20.21 12.48 25.81
C GLN A 147 20.73 13.01 24.47
N LEU A 148 20.07 12.62 23.37
CA LEU A 148 20.34 13.04 22.00
C LEU A 148 19.29 14.04 21.51
N PRO A 149 19.70 15.11 20.81
CA PRO A 149 18.75 16.01 20.14
C PRO A 149 17.83 15.26 19.18
N GLU A 150 16.55 15.65 19.09
CA GLU A 150 15.54 14.98 18.25
C GLU A 150 15.93 14.84 16.77
N LYS A 151 16.78 15.76 16.26
CA LYS A 151 17.31 15.70 14.89
C LYS A 151 18.16 14.46 14.60
N TYR A 152 18.73 13.83 15.62
CA TYR A 152 19.58 12.64 15.53
C TYR A 152 18.88 11.35 15.95
N LEU A 153 17.60 11.41 16.31
CA LEU A 153 16.78 10.24 16.66
C LEU A 153 16.28 9.50 15.41
N ASN A 154 17.21 9.15 14.53
CA ASN A 154 16.97 8.26 13.39
C ASN A 154 18.03 7.14 13.41
N SER A 155 17.68 5.98 12.86
CA SER A 155 18.54 4.79 12.90
C SER A 155 19.93 5.02 12.28
N ARG A 156 20.03 5.81 11.20
CA ARG A 156 21.32 6.10 10.53
C ARG A 156 22.26 6.95 11.39
N SER A 157 21.75 8.01 12.00
CA SER A 157 22.53 8.89 12.88
C SER A 157 22.98 8.13 14.13
N LEU A 158 22.13 7.27 14.69
CA LEU A 158 22.48 6.45 15.84
C LEU A 158 23.49 5.34 15.50
N ASN A 159 23.35 4.66 14.36
CA ASN A 159 24.35 3.70 13.89
C ASN A 159 25.72 4.35 13.69
N TYR A 160 25.75 5.57 13.16
CA TYR A 160 26.98 6.34 13.01
C TYR A 160 27.63 6.65 14.36
N ILE A 161 26.83 7.17 15.31
CA ILE A 161 27.31 7.50 16.67
C ILE A 161 27.83 6.26 17.39
N ILE A 162 27.15 5.12 17.25
CA ILE A 162 27.58 3.83 17.81
C ILE A 162 28.93 3.42 17.20
N GLY A 163 29.08 3.49 15.87
CA GLY A 163 30.32 3.15 15.17
C GLY A 163 31.51 3.96 15.68
N CYS A 164 31.40 5.28 15.75
CA CYS A 164 32.48 6.14 16.26
C CYS A 164 32.87 5.83 17.71
N ILE A 165 31.90 5.46 18.56
CA ILE A 165 32.15 5.09 19.96
C ILE A 165 32.81 3.69 20.05
N GLU A 166 32.37 2.73 19.23
CA GLU A 166 32.92 1.36 19.19
C GLU A 166 34.36 1.33 18.65
N ASP A 167 34.63 2.11 17.60
CA ASP A 167 35.94 2.23 16.98
C ASP A 167 36.93 3.10 17.80
N LYS A 168 36.47 3.64 18.94
CA LYS A 168 37.22 4.51 19.86
C LYS A 168 37.73 5.80 19.20
N GLU A 169 37.10 6.23 18.12
CA GLU A 169 37.39 7.51 17.47
C GLU A 169 37.00 8.69 18.35
N VAL A 170 35.98 8.50 19.20
CA VAL A 170 35.46 9.49 20.15
C VAL A 170 35.31 8.87 21.54
N LYS A 171 35.49 9.68 22.59
CA LYS A 171 35.44 9.22 23.99
C LYS A 171 34.05 9.37 24.59
N ASN A 172 33.26 10.32 24.10
CA ASN A 172 32.01 10.76 24.71
C ASN A 172 30.92 10.98 23.65
N LEU A 173 29.65 10.88 24.04
CA LEU A 173 28.49 11.13 23.17
C LEU A 173 28.51 12.53 22.52
N SER A 174 28.96 13.56 23.27
CA SER A 174 29.08 14.93 22.76
C SER A 174 30.14 15.06 21.64
N GLU A 175 31.24 14.31 21.75
CA GLU A 175 32.28 14.28 20.70
C GLU A 175 31.75 13.57 19.45
N ALA A 176 30.99 12.48 19.60
CA ALA A 176 30.34 11.80 18.49
C ALA A 176 29.34 12.70 17.74
N ILE A 177 28.54 13.48 18.48
CA ILE A 177 27.59 14.43 17.90
C ILE A 177 28.31 15.55 17.16
N ASN A 178 29.38 16.11 17.74
CA ASN A 178 30.16 17.16 17.08
C ASN A 178 30.81 16.65 15.79
N LEU A 179 31.32 15.42 15.80
CA LEU A 179 31.94 14.80 14.63
C LEU A 179 30.90 14.54 13.53
N LEU A 180 29.71 14.05 13.90
CA LEU A 180 28.57 13.95 12.99
C LEU A 180 28.14 15.33 12.43
N GLU A 181 28.14 16.38 13.26
CA GLU A 181 27.83 17.74 12.81
C GLU A 181 28.85 18.26 11.79
N LEU A 182 30.14 18.03 12.05
CA LEU A 182 31.24 18.39 11.15
C LEU A 182 31.12 17.66 9.80
N GLU A 183 30.89 16.35 9.81
CA GLU A 183 30.74 15.58 8.57
C GLU A 183 29.45 15.91 7.82
N SER A 184 28.37 16.25 8.53
CA SER A 184 27.11 16.69 7.93
C SER A 184 27.19 18.09 7.27
N GLN A 185 28.34 18.76 7.32
CA GLN A 185 28.59 19.93 6.48
C GLN A 185 28.77 19.54 5.00
N ASP A 186 29.18 18.31 4.72
CA ASP A 186 29.11 17.73 3.39
C ASP A 186 27.64 17.41 3.04
N LEU A 187 27.18 17.96 1.92
CA LEU A 187 25.84 17.74 1.39
C LEU A 187 25.51 16.25 1.19
N GLN A 188 26.48 15.43 0.78
CA GLN A 188 26.26 14.01 0.55
C GLN A 188 26.01 13.26 1.87
N VAL A 189 26.82 13.54 2.90
CA VAL A 189 26.68 12.92 4.22
C VAL A 189 25.41 13.41 4.90
N ARG A 190 25.08 14.69 4.75
CA ARG A 190 23.82 15.27 5.24
C ARG A 190 22.61 14.60 4.60
N ASP A 191 22.63 14.41 3.28
CA ASP A 191 21.52 13.75 2.59
C ASP A 191 21.38 12.28 2.99
N LEU A 192 22.50 11.62 3.28
CA LEU A 192 22.52 10.19 3.61
C LEU A 192 22.14 9.92 5.07
N ILE A 193 22.51 10.79 6.02
CA ILE A 193 22.37 10.56 7.46
C ILE A 193 21.29 11.45 8.11
N MET A 194 21.11 12.69 7.65
CA MET A 194 20.22 13.68 8.30
C MET A 194 18.88 13.90 7.59
N ASN A 195 18.72 13.44 6.35
CA ASN A 195 17.49 13.69 5.57
C ASN A 195 16.34 12.73 5.97
N GLU A 196 16.65 11.67 6.71
CA GLU A 196 15.64 10.77 7.26
C GLU A 196 14.92 11.42 8.44
N LYS A 197 13.70 11.93 8.18
CA LYS A 197 12.78 12.40 9.23
C LYS A 197 12.72 11.37 10.36
N SER A 198 12.98 11.80 11.59
CA SER A 198 13.09 10.91 12.75
C SER A 198 11.85 10.02 12.89
N ALA A 199 12.11 8.72 13.05
CA ALA A 199 11.07 7.72 13.24
C ALA A 199 10.17 8.06 14.42
N LEU A 200 10.74 8.68 15.44
CA LEU A 200 10.04 9.19 16.62
C LEU A 200 9.02 10.29 16.28
N LEU A 201 9.39 11.31 15.49
CA LEU A 201 8.47 12.37 15.10
C LEU A 201 7.34 11.83 14.22
N LYS A 202 7.65 10.97 13.25
CA LYS A 202 6.63 10.33 12.40
C LYS A 202 5.65 9.48 13.22
N SER A 203 6.16 8.72 14.18
CA SER A 203 5.34 7.89 15.07
C SER A 203 4.44 8.74 15.97
N ARG A 204 4.97 9.83 16.55
CA ARG A 204 4.17 10.79 17.34
C ARG A 204 3.07 11.44 16.50
N GLN A 205 3.39 11.85 15.26
CA GLN A 205 2.41 12.42 14.33
C GLN A 205 1.27 11.43 14.03
N LEU A 206 1.59 10.21 13.62
CA LEU A 206 0.59 9.19 13.30
C LEU A 206 -0.31 8.83 14.49
N VAL A 207 0.26 8.72 15.69
CA VAL A 207 -0.50 8.53 16.92
C VAL A 207 -1.45 9.70 17.17
N SER A 208 -0.98 10.94 17.05
CA SER A 208 -1.79 12.13 17.29
C SER A 208 -2.93 12.27 16.29
N GLU A 209 -2.70 11.99 15.01
CA GLU A 209 -3.71 12.00 13.95
C GLU A 209 -4.81 10.96 14.21
N SER A 210 -4.45 9.79 14.77
CA SER A 210 -5.42 8.75 15.11
C SER A 210 -6.23 9.06 16.37
N GLN A 211 -5.72 9.85 17.31
CA GLN A 211 -6.45 10.24 18.51
C GLN A 211 -7.50 11.33 18.24
N LEU A 212 -7.39 12.01 17.09
CA LEU A 212 -8.31 13.06 16.64
C LEU A 212 -9.46 12.53 15.77
N GLN A 213 -9.45 11.25 15.38
CA GLN A 213 -10.47 10.58 14.56
C GLN A 213 -11.50 9.82 15.40
#